data_AF-A0A1Z9UMI3-F1
#
_entry.id   AF-A0A1Z9UMI3-F1
#
_cell.length_a   1.000
_cell.length_b   1.000
_cell.length_c   1.000
_cell.angle_alpha   90.00
_cell.angle_beta   90.00
_cell.angle_gamma   90.00
#
_symmetry.space_group_name_H-M   'P 1'
#
loop_
_entity.id
_entity.type
_entity.pdbx_description
1 polymer ?
#
loop_
_entity_poly.entity_id
_entity_poly.type
_entity_poly.pdbx_seq_one_letter_code
_entity_poly.pdbx_strand_id
1 'polypeptide(L)'
;MINKNKYIFSLVTNLKNNKFYLSLKKIFKHVSFLKYLFLIFFISISTYLIIPKYFNYEKKEFLIKKAFLEKYNIKLEEISSIKYDFLPRPRLKLEVRNLKIEENLLYGDVKNLYIILDYSELYNIKELKLKKVIIDDSNLNIDIKNISNIYYYLKDKKNKIFIKNSNLILNDGKSYLTSIKKTKLLNNKKDLSLTGSLSNKRLYLNILESEGLIKMVLKIPEIDSYSTITIDKEINFKGSKGRVKAKILNNNFKFDFEYNEKLKIYNSLFRNKNLQSSFDGSIVVLPYFKFDLIFNLKNINFAKLLDSNFIEKTDKILLNNKKLNGKLKVKYKNNAIYFNTLKKFEIILSFKNGEIDIKNILMNFEDLNLNLSGFIAGTDYKKLNFKTFINVRDEKKLLKKMGINKNIDFKPFNLNLNGSMNLEANKIYFNEILSSTGYKATKKEIKYYKENFEKLVIKNSYLGMFDKAKIYDFIKEVY
;
A
#
# COMPACT_ATOMS: atom_id res chain seq x y z
N MET A 1 -19.20 -96.67 -16.76
CA MET A 1 -18.78 -95.49 -15.96
C MET A 1 -17.45 -94.96 -16.49
N ILE A 2 -17.45 -93.85 -17.22
CA ILE A 2 -16.21 -93.17 -17.60
C ILE A 2 -15.63 -92.55 -16.34
N ASN A 3 -14.42 -92.94 -15.98
CA ASN A 3 -13.74 -92.49 -14.77
C ASN A 3 -13.39 -91.00 -14.92
N LYS A 4 -14.28 -90.10 -14.45
CA LYS A 4 -14.16 -88.63 -14.53
C LYS A 4 -12.80 -88.12 -14.07
N ASN A 5 -12.17 -88.79 -13.09
CA ASN A 5 -10.84 -88.47 -12.60
C ASN A 5 -9.75 -88.68 -13.66
N LYS A 6 -9.87 -89.69 -14.52
CA LYS A 6 -8.90 -89.96 -15.60
C LYS A 6 -8.95 -88.90 -16.70
N TYR A 7 -10.14 -88.42 -17.03
CA TYR A 7 -10.34 -87.38 -18.05
C TYR A 7 -9.85 -86.01 -17.56
N ILE A 8 -10.16 -85.63 -16.31
CA ILE A 8 -9.62 -84.40 -15.70
C ILE A 8 -8.10 -84.48 -15.58
N PHE A 9 -7.55 -85.62 -15.18
CA PHE A 9 -6.09 -85.82 -15.14
C PHE A 9 -5.47 -85.67 -16.52
N SER A 10 -6.09 -86.22 -17.58
CA SER A 10 -5.60 -86.06 -18.96
C SER A 10 -5.66 -84.61 -19.48
N LEU A 11 -6.68 -83.83 -19.08
CA LEU A 11 -6.81 -82.41 -19.41
C LEU A 11 -5.74 -81.57 -18.71
N VAL A 12 -5.47 -81.85 -17.44
CA VAL A 12 -4.41 -81.19 -16.66
C VAL A 12 -3.02 -81.57 -17.20
N THR A 13 -2.79 -82.82 -17.62
CA THR A 13 -1.51 -83.23 -18.23
C THR A 13 -1.33 -82.63 -19.63
N ASN A 14 -2.39 -82.51 -20.43
CA ASN A 14 -2.32 -81.87 -21.74
C ASN A 14 -2.10 -80.35 -21.65
N LEU A 15 -2.65 -79.67 -20.64
CA LEU A 15 -2.35 -78.27 -20.36
C LEU A 15 -0.88 -78.07 -19.94
N LYS A 16 -0.31 -78.99 -19.14
CA LYS A 16 1.13 -78.96 -18.77
C LYS A 16 2.06 -79.22 -19.95
N ASN A 17 1.65 -80.04 -20.93
CA ASN A 17 2.44 -80.40 -22.11
C ASN A 17 2.25 -79.46 -23.30
N ASN A 18 1.38 -78.46 -23.20
CA ASN A 18 1.15 -77.52 -24.28
C ASN A 18 2.36 -76.56 -24.42
N LYS A 19 2.92 -76.42 -25.64
CA LYS A 19 4.07 -75.54 -25.93
C LYS A 19 3.86 -74.10 -25.42
N PHE A 20 2.60 -73.65 -25.36
CA PHE A 20 2.18 -72.35 -24.83
C PHE A 20 2.33 -72.22 -23.31
N TYR A 21 2.04 -73.27 -22.53
CA TYR A 21 2.24 -73.26 -21.07
C TYR A 21 3.74 -73.28 -20.72
N LEU A 22 4.54 -74.04 -21.47
CA LEU A 22 6.00 -74.06 -21.32
C LEU A 22 6.65 -72.73 -21.71
N SER A 23 6.14 -72.02 -22.71
CA SER A 23 6.61 -70.67 -23.08
C SER A 23 6.23 -69.64 -22.02
N LEU A 24 4.99 -69.67 -21.50
CA LEU A 24 4.55 -68.85 -20.37
C LEU A 24 5.39 -69.12 -19.12
N LYS A 25 5.69 -70.38 -18.77
CA LYS A 25 6.53 -70.74 -17.62
C LYS A 25 7.96 -70.20 -17.75
N LYS A 26 8.53 -70.18 -18.97
CA LYS A 26 9.81 -69.51 -19.24
C LYS A 26 9.71 -67.99 -19.03
N ILE A 27 8.67 -67.35 -19.55
CA ILE A 27 8.39 -65.91 -19.36
C ILE A 27 8.20 -65.58 -17.87
N PHE A 28 7.40 -66.35 -17.12
CA PHE A 28 7.19 -66.17 -15.68
C PHE A 28 8.48 -66.34 -14.86
N LYS A 29 9.42 -67.20 -15.30
CA LYS A 29 10.75 -67.32 -14.69
C LYS A 29 11.57 -66.03 -14.91
N HIS A 30 11.50 -65.44 -16.10
CA HIS A 30 12.14 -64.14 -16.39
C HIS A 30 11.48 -62.98 -15.63
N VAL A 31 10.15 -62.94 -15.53
CA VAL A 31 9.40 -61.95 -14.73
C VAL A 31 9.74 -62.06 -13.25
N SER A 32 9.87 -63.30 -12.73
CA SER A 32 10.29 -63.54 -11.35
C SER A 32 11.73 -63.07 -11.11
N PHE A 33 12.66 -63.31 -12.04
CA PHE A 33 14.02 -62.77 -11.98
C PHE A 33 14.03 -61.23 -11.98
N LEU A 34 13.23 -60.59 -12.85
CA LEU A 34 13.10 -59.13 -12.89
C LEU A 34 12.58 -58.58 -11.55
N LYS A 35 11.62 -59.25 -10.90
CA LYS A 35 11.14 -58.85 -9.55
C LYS A 35 12.28 -58.80 -8.53
N TYR A 36 13.13 -59.83 -8.48
CA TYR A 36 14.27 -59.85 -7.55
C TYR A 36 15.32 -58.80 -7.92
N LEU A 37 15.57 -58.60 -9.21
CA LEU A 37 16.47 -57.55 -9.69
C LEU A 37 15.98 -56.16 -9.28
N PHE A 38 14.70 -55.86 -9.50
CA PHE A 38 14.08 -54.60 -9.05
C PHE A 38 14.14 -54.45 -7.53
N LEU A 39 13.92 -55.53 -6.78
CA LEU A 39 14.04 -55.50 -5.32
C LEU A 39 15.46 -55.16 -4.87
N ILE A 40 16.49 -55.78 -5.48
CA ILE A 40 17.89 -55.50 -5.17
C ILE A 40 18.23 -54.04 -5.52
N PHE A 41 17.83 -53.55 -6.70
CA PHE A 41 18.04 -52.14 -7.06
C PHE A 41 17.32 -51.19 -6.10
N PHE A 42 16.09 -51.50 -5.73
CA PHE A 42 15.30 -50.70 -4.79
C PHE A 42 15.97 -50.65 -3.41
N ILE A 43 16.43 -51.79 -2.90
CA ILE A 43 17.16 -51.86 -1.63
C ILE A 43 18.46 -51.06 -1.74
N SER A 44 19.26 -51.25 -2.79
CA SER A 44 20.53 -50.55 -3.00
C SER A 44 20.36 -49.02 -3.12
N ILE A 45 19.34 -48.55 -3.84
CA ILE A 45 19.04 -47.12 -3.96
C ILE A 45 18.56 -46.58 -2.61
N SER A 46 17.69 -47.32 -1.92
CA SER A 46 17.17 -46.90 -0.61
C SER A 46 18.28 -46.81 0.43
N THR A 47 19.17 -47.80 0.49
CA THR A 47 20.32 -47.78 1.41
C THR A 47 21.26 -46.63 1.07
N TYR A 48 21.59 -46.43 -0.21
CA TYR A 48 22.43 -45.32 -0.66
C TYR A 48 21.88 -43.94 -0.24
N LEU A 49 20.57 -43.76 -0.27
CA LEU A 49 19.92 -42.51 0.14
C LEU A 49 19.76 -42.37 1.67
N ILE A 50 19.62 -43.48 2.40
CA ILE A 50 19.37 -43.45 3.85
C ILE A 50 20.67 -43.36 4.65
N ILE A 51 21.74 -44.02 4.21
CA ILE A 51 23.03 -44.08 4.92
C ILE A 51 23.56 -42.68 5.33
N PRO A 52 23.51 -41.63 4.47
CA PRO A 52 23.97 -40.30 4.85
C PRO A 52 23.31 -39.70 6.09
N LYS A 53 22.11 -40.16 6.46
CA LYS A 53 21.40 -39.73 7.67
C LYS A 53 22.20 -39.96 8.96
N TYR A 54 23.10 -40.94 8.97
CA TYR A 54 23.90 -41.31 10.12
C TYR A 54 25.27 -40.61 10.18
N PHE A 55 25.59 -39.74 9.22
CA PHE A 55 26.86 -39.00 9.24
C PHE A 55 26.82 -37.84 10.23
N ASN A 56 27.96 -37.58 10.87
CA ASN A 56 28.15 -36.38 11.69
C ASN A 56 28.48 -35.18 10.78
N TYR A 57 27.46 -34.37 10.48
CA TYR A 57 27.60 -33.17 9.65
C TYR A 57 28.13 -31.95 10.41
N GLU A 58 28.14 -31.96 11.75
CA GLU A 58 28.70 -30.86 12.56
C GLU A 58 30.19 -30.69 12.27
N LYS A 59 30.92 -31.78 12.01
CA LYS A 59 32.32 -31.74 11.55
C LYS A 59 32.52 -31.00 10.22
N LYS A 60 31.45 -30.75 9.44
CA LYS A 60 31.47 -30.05 8.16
C LYS A 60 30.98 -28.60 8.26
N GLU A 61 30.75 -28.08 9.47
CA GLU A 61 30.24 -26.73 9.71
C GLU A 61 31.08 -25.65 9.01
N PHE A 62 32.41 -25.73 9.14
CA PHE A 62 33.33 -24.77 8.50
C PHE A 62 33.15 -24.71 6.98
N LEU A 63 33.05 -25.88 6.32
CA LEU A 63 32.85 -25.97 4.87
C LEU A 63 31.50 -25.35 4.46
N ILE A 64 30.46 -25.55 5.26
CA ILE A 64 29.14 -24.96 5.02
C ILE A 64 29.20 -23.44 5.16
N LYS A 65 29.74 -22.93 6.27
CA LYS A 65 29.90 -21.47 6.49
C LYS A 65 30.68 -20.82 5.36
N LYS A 66 31.80 -21.42 4.95
CA LYS A 66 32.62 -20.94 3.83
C LYS A 66 31.85 -20.87 2.52
N ALA A 67 31.12 -21.93 2.17
CA ALA A 67 30.35 -21.99 0.93
C ALA A 67 29.24 -20.91 0.84
N PHE A 68 28.55 -20.62 1.95
CA PHE A 68 27.53 -19.56 1.99
C PHE A 68 28.13 -18.17 1.86
N LEU A 69 29.27 -17.93 2.52
CA LEU A 69 29.96 -16.66 2.48
C LEU A 69 30.49 -16.37 1.07
N GLU A 70 31.24 -17.31 0.48
CA GLU A 70 31.87 -17.10 -0.84
C GLU A 70 30.86 -16.96 -1.97
N LYS A 71 29.75 -17.72 -1.93
CA LYS A 71 28.81 -17.77 -3.05
C LYS A 71 27.65 -16.79 -2.94
N TYR A 72 27.15 -16.55 -1.74
CA TYR A 72 25.96 -15.74 -1.51
C TYR A 72 26.22 -14.52 -0.64
N ASN A 73 27.43 -14.33 -0.11
CA ASN A 73 27.70 -13.30 0.90
C ASN A 73 26.74 -13.42 2.12
N ILE A 74 26.44 -14.67 2.51
CA ILE A 74 25.62 -14.98 3.68
C ILE A 74 26.53 -15.47 4.79
N LYS A 75 26.54 -14.77 5.92
CA LYS A 75 27.24 -15.16 7.13
C LYS A 75 26.28 -15.93 8.04
N LEU A 76 26.67 -17.16 8.38
CA LEU A 76 25.98 -18.00 9.36
C LEU A 76 26.79 -17.91 10.66
N GLU A 77 26.32 -17.17 11.67
CA GLU A 77 27.11 -16.96 12.90
C GLU A 77 27.09 -18.22 13.76
N GLU A 78 25.90 -18.69 14.13
CA GLU A 78 25.73 -19.86 14.99
C GLU A 78 24.82 -20.89 14.29
N ILE A 79 25.34 -22.11 14.10
CA ILE A 79 24.57 -23.25 13.56
C ILE A 79 24.25 -24.16 14.73
N SER A 80 23.00 -24.23 15.14
CA SER A 80 22.59 -25.00 16.32
C SER A 80 22.39 -26.49 16.01
N SER A 81 21.99 -26.83 14.77
CA SER A 81 21.91 -28.23 14.35
C SER A 81 22.02 -28.40 12.84
N ILE A 82 22.53 -29.55 12.40
CA ILE A 82 22.62 -29.96 11.00
C ILE A 82 22.02 -31.36 10.85
N LYS A 83 20.93 -31.48 10.10
CA LYS A 83 20.21 -32.74 9.87
C LYS A 83 20.15 -33.06 8.38
N TYR A 84 20.19 -34.34 8.03
CA TYR A 84 20.01 -34.79 6.66
C TYR A 84 18.61 -35.36 6.45
N ASP A 85 17.97 -34.93 5.35
CA ASP A 85 16.70 -35.46 4.87
C ASP A 85 16.88 -35.97 3.43
N PHE A 86 16.46 -37.21 3.16
CA PHE A 86 16.54 -37.80 1.81
C PHE A 86 15.35 -37.41 0.91
N LEU A 87 14.19 -37.04 1.48
CA LEU A 87 12.98 -36.67 0.74
C LEU A 87 12.67 -35.16 0.81
N PRO A 88 12.03 -34.59 -0.23
CA PRO A 88 11.75 -35.19 -1.54
C PRO A 88 13.00 -35.30 -2.43
N ARG A 89 14.11 -34.69 -2.01
CA ARG A 89 15.44 -34.83 -2.59
C ARG A 89 16.47 -34.70 -1.46
N PRO A 90 17.61 -35.41 -1.54
CA PRO A 90 18.67 -35.28 -0.56
C PRO A 90 19.07 -33.85 -0.26
N ARG A 91 19.06 -33.49 1.03
CA ARG A 91 19.32 -32.13 1.50
C ARG A 91 19.81 -32.12 2.94
N LEU A 92 20.58 -31.08 3.26
CA LEU A 92 20.87 -30.70 4.64
C LEU A 92 19.85 -29.66 5.09
N LYS A 93 19.43 -29.79 6.34
CA LYS A 93 18.55 -28.89 7.06
C LYS A 93 19.36 -28.32 8.22
N LEU A 94 19.56 -27.01 8.22
CA LEU A 94 20.28 -26.30 9.28
C LEU A 94 19.32 -25.43 10.07
N GLU A 95 19.56 -25.39 11.37
CA GLU A 95 18.98 -24.37 12.25
C GLU A 95 20.09 -23.35 12.54
N VAL A 96 19.82 -22.08 12.25
CA VAL A 96 20.82 -21.00 12.29
C VAL A 96 20.29 -19.84 13.10
N ARG A 97 21.07 -19.40 14.08
CA ARG A 97 20.83 -18.15 14.81
C ARG A 97 21.69 -17.04 14.22
N ASN A 98 21.13 -15.83 14.16
CA ASN A 98 21.81 -14.66 13.61
C ASN A 98 22.38 -14.87 12.20
N LEU A 99 21.56 -15.38 11.26
CA LEU A 99 21.92 -15.36 9.84
C LEU A 99 21.99 -13.89 9.38
N LYS A 100 23.03 -13.53 8.62
CA LYS A 100 23.23 -12.18 8.08
C LYS A 100 23.52 -12.26 6.59
N ILE A 101 22.77 -11.48 5.80
CA ILE A 101 22.93 -11.39 4.35
C ILE A 101 23.52 -10.01 4.02
N GLU A 102 24.60 -9.99 3.25
CA GLU A 102 25.27 -8.79 2.71
C GLU A 102 25.34 -7.65 3.74
N GLU A 103 26.28 -7.74 4.69
CA GLU A 103 26.51 -6.69 5.70
C GLU A 103 25.25 -6.28 6.51
N ASN A 104 24.33 -7.21 6.76
CA ASN A 104 23.06 -7.01 7.50
C ASN A 104 21.92 -6.31 6.73
N LEU A 105 21.90 -6.37 5.40
CA LEU A 105 20.70 -5.98 4.65
C LEU A 105 19.45 -6.78 5.11
N LEU A 106 19.66 -8.06 5.40
CA LEU A 106 18.66 -8.99 5.93
C LEU A 106 19.31 -9.81 7.03
N TYR A 107 18.68 -9.91 8.20
CA TYR A 107 19.23 -10.70 9.29
C TYR A 107 18.16 -11.31 10.20
N GLY A 108 18.49 -12.41 10.86
CA GLY A 108 17.63 -12.97 11.90
C GLY A 108 17.77 -14.48 12.04
N ASP A 109 16.83 -15.07 12.78
CA ASP A 109 16.86 -16.48 13.11
C ASP A 109 16.12 -17.31 12.07
N VAL A 110 16.77 -18.40 11.66
CA VAL A 110 16.30 -19.30 10.61
C VAL A 110 16.19 -20.71 11.17
N LYS A 111 14.97 -21.18 11.33
CA LYS A 111 14.72 -22.53 11.87
C LYS A 111 15.09 -23.62 10.87
N ASN A 112 14.80 -23.39 9.58
CA ASN A 112 15.07 -24.36 8.53
C ASN A 112 15.76 -23.68 7.33
N LEU A 113 17.08 -23.77 7.28
CA LEU A 113 17.88 -23.44 6.10
C LEU A 113 18.16 -24.74 5.34
N TYR A 114 17.75 -24.83 4.06
CA TYR A 114 17.97 -26.05 3.28
C TYR A 114 19.09 -25.89 2.24
N ILE A 115 20.00 -26.86 2.23
CA ILE A 115 21.01 -27.07 1.19
C ILE A 115 20.64 -28.32 0.41
N ILE A 116 20.36 -28.19 -0.89
CA ILE A 116 20.12 -29.38 -1.72
C ILE A 116 21.45 -30.00 -2.10
N LEU A 117 21.59 -31.30 -1.85
CA LEU A 117 22.76 -32.09 -2.24
C LEU A 117 22.54 -32.71 -3.63
N ASP A 118 23.62 -32.83 -4.39
CA ASP A 118 23.65 -33.68 -5.56
C ASP A 118 23.85 -35.15 -5.13
N TYR A 119 23.29 -36.10 -5.89
CA TYR A 119 23.38 -37.53 -5.54
C TYR A 119 24.83 -38.01 -5.44
N SER A 120 25.74 -37.45 -6.24
CA SER A 120 27.18 -37.75 -6.19
C SER A 120 27.89 -37.26 -4.93
N GLU A 121 27.30 -36.30 -4.20
CA GLU A 121 27.92 -35.63 -3.05
C GLU A 121 27.46 -36.22 -1.70
N LEU A 122 26.65 -37.29 -1.70
CA LEU A 122 26.05 -37.82 -0.47
C LEU A 122 27.06 -38.42 0.51
N TYR A 123 28.09 -39.11 0.02
CA TYR A 123 29.08 -39.80 0.84
C TYR A 123 30.31 -38.94 1.16
N ASN A 124 30.88 -38.30 0.14
CA ASN A 124 32.09 -37.51 0.30
C ASN A 124 31.88 -36.06 -0.17
N ILE A 125 31.67 -35.17 0.80
CA ILE A 125 31.53 -33.74 0.57
C ILE A 125 32.92 -33.12 0.72
N LYS A 126 33.66 -32.99 -0.39
CA LYS A 126 34.91 -32.22 -0.43
C LYS A 126 34.64 -30.73 -0.61
N GLU A 127 33.63 -30.40 -1.41
CA GLU A 127 33.18 -29.03 -1.71
C GLU A 127 31.65 -29.01 -1.79
N LEU A 128 31.00 -27.96 -1.29
CA LEU A 128 29.55 -27.82 -1.30
C LEU A 128 29.08 -26.94 -2.46
N LYS A 129 28.47 -27.55 -3.48
CA LYS A 129 27.91 -26.83 -4.63
C LYS A 129 26.51 -26.29 -4.33
N LEU A 130 26.44 -25.13 -3.68
CA LEU A 130 25.17 -24.47 -3.38
C LEU A 130 24.48 -23.97 -4.67
N LYS A 131 23.43 -24.64 -5.16
CA LYS A 131 22.68 -24.19 -6.36
C LYS A 131 21.57 -23.18 -6.06
N LYS A 132 20.96 -23.30 -4.87
CA LYS A 132 19.90 -22.43 -4.36
C LYS A 132 19.89 -22.50 -2.83
N VAL A 133 19.52 -21.39 -2.22
CA VAL A 133 19.29 -21.28 -0.77
C VAL A 133 17.79 -21.25 -0.52
N ILE A 134 17.31 -22.05 0.43
CA ILE A 134 15.92 -22.02 0.86
C ILE A 134 15.89 -21.71 2.37
N ILE A 135 15.35 -20.55 2.72
CA ILE A 135 15.09 -20.09 4.07
C ILE A 135 13.62 -20.38 4.37
N ASP A 136 13.33 -21.17 5.40
CA ASP A 136 11.97 -21.60 5.74
C ASP A 136 11.71 -21.52 7.25
N ASP A 137 10.51 -21.07 7.62
CA ASP A 137 10.06 -20.84 9.01
C ASP A 137 11.04 -19.94 9.81
N SER A 138 11.20 -18.70 9.35
CA SER A 138 12.20 -17.75 9.89
C SER A 138 11.59 -16.42 10.30
N ASN A 139 12.26 -15.70 11.20
CA ASN A 139 11.96 -14.30 11.52
C ASN A 139 13.12 -13.42 11.04
N LEU A 140 12.92 -12.71 9.92
CA LEU A 140 13.95 -11.91 9.28
C LEU A 140 13.65 -10.42 9.44
N ASN A 141 14.63 -9.65 9.89
CA ASN A 141 14.58 -8.21 10.04
C ASN A 141 15.12 -7.51 8.79
N ILE A 142 14.46 -6.41 8.43
CA ILE A 142 14.79 -5.53 7.30
C ILE A 142 14.70 -4.09 7.78
N ASP A 143 15.78 -3.32 7.61
CA ASP A 143 15.70 -1.87 7.66
C ASP A 143 15.09 -1.35 6.35
N ILE A 144 14.00 -0.58 6.46
CA ILE A 144 13.31 -0.01 5.31
C ILE A 144 14.21 0.87 4.44
N LYS A 145 15.27 1.47 5.01
CA LYS A 145 16.26 2.28 4.27
C LYS A 145 17.06 1.44 3.27
N ASN A 146 17.16 0.14 3.54
CA ASN A 146 17.96 -0.82 2.77
C ASN A 146 17.14 -1.60 1.72
N ILE A 147 15.84 -1.33 1.58
CA ILE A 147 14.97 -2.06 0.63
C ILE A 147 15.49 -2.01 -0.81
N SER A 148 16.03 -0.87 -1.26
CA SER A 148 16.63 -0.76 -2.59
C SER A 148 17.82 -1.71 -2.76
N ASN A 149 18.67 -1.81 -1.75
CA ASN A 149 19.87 -2.64 -1.77
C ASN A 149 19.48 -4.12 -1.74
N ILE A 150 18.49 -4.49 -0.92
CA ILE A 150 17.91 -5.85 -0.92
C ILE A 150 17.39 -6.24 -2.30
N TYR A 151 16.70 -5.34 -2.99
CA TYR A 151 16.24 -5.59 -4.36
C TYR A 151 17.42 -5.87 -5.30
N TYR A 152 18.47 -5.05 -5.28
CA TYR A 152 19.65 -5.25 -6.13
C TYR A 152 20.38 -6.56 -5.81
N TYR A 153 20.54 -6.90 -4.54
CA TYR A 153 21.12 -8.15 -4.08
C TYR A 153 20.35 -9.38 -4.58
N LEU A 154 19.03 -9.37 -4.40
CA LEU A 154 18.15 -10.47 -4.81
C LEU A 154 18.02 -10.56 -6.34
N LYS A 155 18.28 -9.48 -7.06
CA LYS A 155 18.29 -9.44 -8.53
C LYS A 155 19.55 -10.10 -9.10
N ASP A 156 20.66 -10.18 -8.36
CA ASP A 156 21.87 -10.82 -8.87
C ASP A 156 21.59 -12.29 -9.24
N LYS A 157 21.92 -12.64 -10.50
CA LYS A 157 21.71 -13.97 -11.07
C LYS A 157 22.44 -15.08 -10.29
N LYS A 158 23.49 -14.74 -9.54
CA LYS A 158 24.21 -15.67 -8.67
C LYS A 158 23.36 -16.12 -7.47
N ASN A 159 22.45 -15.28 -6.99
CA ASN A 159 21.84 -15.40 -5.68
C ASN A 159 20.43 -16.00 -5.70
N LYS A 160 20.23 -17.25 -6.16
CA LYS A 160 18.91 -17.92 -6.08
C LYS A 160 18.50 -18.19 -4.61
N ILE A 161 17.68 -17.32 -4.04
CA ILE A 161 17.26 -17.32 -2.63
C ILE A 161 15.74 -17.41 -2.58
N PHE A 162 15.26 -18.45 -1.92
CA PHE A 162 13.84 -18.67 -1.69
C PHE A 162 13.54 -18.51 -0.21
N ILE A 163 12.59 -17.64 0.12
CA ILE A 163 12.08 -17.51 1.49
C ILE A 163 10.68 -18.09 1.51
N LYS A 164 10.35 -18.95 2.48
CA LYS A 164 9.04 -19.59 2.61
C LYS A 164 8.58 -19.58 4.07
N ASN A 165 7.28 -19.50 4.27
CA ASN A 165 6.61 -19.53 5.58
C ASN A 165 7.23 -18.61 6.64
N SER A 166 7.92 -17.54 6.23
CA SER A 166 8.74 -16.72 7.13
C SER A 166 8.07 -15.38 7.43
N ASN A 167 8.43 -14.74 8.53
CA ASN A 167 8.00 -13.38 8.83
C ASN A 167 9.11 -12.40 8.43
N LEU A 168 8.76 -11.40 7.64
CA LEU A 168 9.64 -10.26 7.34
C LEU A 168 9.23 -9.10 8.24
N ILE A 169 10.09 -8.75 9.18
CA ILE A 169 9.92 -7.67 10.15
C ILE A 169 10.57 -6.42 9.57
N LEU A 170 9.77 -5.38 9.33
CA LEU A 170 10.23 -4.10 8.79
C LEU A 170 10.46 -3.14 9.96
N ASN A 171 11.66 -2.57 10.03
CA ASN A 171 12.07 -1.58 11.03
C ASN A 171 12.69 -0.35 10.34
N ASP A 172 12.83 0.75 11.07
CA ASP A 172 13.49 2.00 10.59
C ASP A 172 14.92 2.17 11.11
N GLY A 173 15.52 1.07 11.59
CA GLY A 173 16.79 1.01 12.29
C GLY A 173 16.69 1.23 13.81
N LYS A 174 15.56 1.75 14.33
CA LYS A 174 15.36 1.96 15.78
C LYS A 174 14.11 1.26 16.32
N SER A 175 13.05 1.24 15.53
CA SER A 175 11.72 0.83 15.95
C SER A 175 11.08 -0.10 14.94
N TYR A 176 10.24 -0.99 15.45
CA TYR A 176 9.38 -1.84 14.63
C TYR A 176 8.32 -0.99 13.92
N LEU A 177 8.19 -1.17 12.59
CA LEU A 177 7.16 -0.51 11.80
C LEU A 177 5.99 -1.46 11.53
N THR A 178 6.28 -2.61 10.93
CA THR A 178 5.26 -3.60 10.56
C THR A 178 5.91 -4.94 10.22
N SER A 179 5.09 -5.96 9.96
CA SER A 179 5.57 -7.26 9.50
C SER A 179 4.70 -7.82 8.39
N ILE A 180 5.36 -8.49 7.44
CA ILE A 180 4.70 -9.35 6.47
C ILE A 180 4.83 -10.77 6.99
N LYS A 181 3.72 -11.40 7.35
CA LYS A 181 3.68 -12.76 7.89
C LYS A 181 3.49 -13.81 6.80
N LYS A 182 3.96 -15.04 7.04
CA LYS A 182 3.82 -16.19 6.12
C LYS A 182 4.28 -15.86 4.70
N THR A 183 5.45 -15.26 4.60
CA THR A 183 6.02 -14.78 3.34
C THR A 183 6.53 -15.91 2.49
N LYS A 184 6.33 -15.75 1.19
CA LYS A 184 6.93 -16.54 0.13
C LYS A 184 7.58 -15.58 -0.83
N LEU A 185 8.92 -15.53 -0.82
CA LEU A 185 9.74 -14.74 -1.73
C LEU A 185 10.43 -15.68 -2.72
N LEU A 186 10.29 -15.39 -4.00
CA LEU A 186 10.97 -16.10 -5.08
C LEU A 186 11.70 -15.09 -5.96
N ASN A 187 13.01 -15.28 -6.18
CA ASN A 187 13.76 -14.55 -7.18
C ASN A 187 14.14 -15.47 -8.35
N ASN A 188 13.47 -15.30 -9.48
CA ASN A 188 13.72 -16.12 -10.67
C ASN A 188 14.28 -15.26 -11.79
N LYS A 189 15.60 -15.36 -12.01
CA LYS A 189 16.35 -14.58 -13.02
C LYS A 189 16.18 -13.06 -12.83
N LYS A 190 15.23 -12.45 -13.53
CA LYS A 190 14.97 -11.01 -13.53
C LYS A 190 13.71 -10.64 -12.73
N ASP A 191 12.89 -11.62 -12.38
CA ASP A 191 11.61 -11.39 -11.73
C ASP A 191 11.68 -11.72 -10.24
N LEU A 192 11.10 -10.83 -9.44
CA LEU A 192 10.96 -11.02 -8.00
C LEU A 192 9.47 -11.07 -7.66
N SER A 193 9.07 -12.11 -6.93
CA SER A 193 7.69 -12.26 -6.46
C SER A 193 7.68 -12.48 -4.96
N LEU A 194 6.80 -11.76 -4.28
CA LEU A 194 6.56 -11.85 -2.85
C LEU A 194 5.06 -12.00 -2.64
N THR A 195 4.67 -13.02 -1.88
CA THR A 195 3.33 -13.16 -1.34
C THR A 195 3.39 -13.27 0.17
N GLY A 196 2.39 -12.75 0.88
CA GLY A 196 2.34 -12.88 2.33
C GLY A 196 1.08 -12.26 2.89
N SER A 197 1.10 -11.95 4.18
CA SER A 197 0.02 -11.24 4.86
C SER A 197 0.53 -10.00 5.57
N LEU A 198 -0.02 -8.85 5.23
CA LEU A 198 0.25 -7.55 5.85
C LEU A 198 -1.02 -7.09 6.57
N SER A 199 -0.95 -6.83 7.87
CA SER A 199 -2.14 -6.47 8.68
C SER A 199 -3.31 -7.44 8.52
N ASN A 200 -3.01 -8.75 8.53
CA ASN A 200 -3.97 -9.84 8.31
C ASN A 200 -4.69 -9.82 6.95
N LYS A 201 -4.17 -9.06 5.97
CA LYS A 201 -4.65 -9.00 4.58
C LYS A 201 -3.61 -9.61 3.64
N ARG A 202 -4.05 -10.34 2.62
CA ARG A 202 -3.17 -10.96 1.63
C ARG A 202 -2.49 -9.89 0.78
N LEU A 203 -1.18 -10.00 0.71
CA LEU A 203 -0.28 -9.12 -0.03
C LEU A 203 0.32 -9.90 -1.20
N TYR A 204 0.31 -9.29 -2.37
CA TYR A 204 1.03 -9.76 -3.55
C TYR A 204 1.88 -8.63 -4.10
N LEU A 205 3.18 -8.88 -4.27
CA LEU A 205 4.13 -7.96 -4.88
C LEU A 205 4.90 -8.71 -5.95
N ASN A 206 4.85 -8.23 -7.19
CA ASN A 206 5.66 -8.73 -8.29
C ASN A 206 6.49 -7.59 -8.87
N ILE A 207 7.77 -7.82 -9.08
CA ILE A 207 8.67 -6.93 -9.82
C ILE A 207 9.10 -7.69 -11.06
N LEU A 208 8.74 -7.14 -12.22
CA LEU A 208 8.99 -7.70 -13.54
C LEU A 208 9.90 -6.75 -14.29
N GLU A 209 10.87 -7.31 -15.00
CA GLU A 209 11.87 -6.50 -15.69
C GLU A 209 11.93 -6.83 -17.19
N SER A 210 11.57 -5.85 -18.03
CA SER A 210 11.65 -5.93 -19.50
C SER A 210 12.78 -5.03 -20.03
N GLU A 211 13.04 -5.01 -21.34
CA GLU A 211 14.03 -4.07 -21.91
C GLU A 211 13.65 -2.63 -21.56
N GLY A 212 14.61 -1.86 -21.03
CA GLY A 212 14.42 -0.46 -20.61
C GLY A 212 13.55 -0.18 -19.38
N LEU A 213 12.75 -1.14 -18.89
CA LEU A 213 11.70 -0.86 -17.87
C LEU A 213 11.67 -1.85 -16.71
N ILE A 214 11.34 -1.34 -15.52
CA ILE A 214 10.98 -2.13 -14.33
C ILE A 214 9.50 -1.89 -14.04
N LYS A 215 8.72 -2.96 -13.93
CA LYS A 215 7.29 -2.92 -13.60
C LYS A 215 7.06 -3.58 -12.25
N MET A 216 6.66 -2.79 -11.26
CA MET A 216 6.23 -3.25 -9.95
C MET A 216 4.70 -3.33 -9.88
N VAL A 217 4.16 -4.46 -9.44
CA VAL A 217 2.72 -4.69 -9.27
C VAL A 217 2.47 -5.09 -7.82
N LEU A 218 1.73 -4.25 -7.10
CA LEU A 218 1.32 -4.46 -5.72
C LEU A 218 -0.21 -4.70 -5.66
N LYS A 219 -0.66 -5.73 -4.96
CA LYS A 219 -2.08 -6.02 -4.76
C LYS A 219 -2.37 -6.37 -3.31
N ILE A 220 -3.42 -5.78 -2.76
CA ILE A 220 -4.06 -6.15 -1.49
C ILE A 220 -5.56 -6.32 -1.77
N PRO A 221 -5.99 -7.50 -2.25
CA PRO A 221 -7.33 -7.68 -2.82
C PRO A 221 -8.46 -7.41 -1.85
N GLU A 222 -8.31 -7.72 -0.55
CA GLU A 222 -9.39 -7.55 0.44
C GLU A 222 -9.76 -6.09 0.70
N ILE A 223 -8.92 -5.13 0.31
CA ILE A 223 -9.20 -3.68 0.42
C ILE A 223 -9.28 -3.02 -0.96
N ASP A 224 -9.55 -3.81 -2.01
CA ASP A 224 -9.69 -3.35 -3.41
C ASP A 224 -8.52 -2.45 -3.85
N SER A 225 -7.31 -2.79 -3.40
CA SER A 225 -6.12 -1.97 -3.62
C SER A 225 -5.15 -2.66 -4.58
N TYR A 226 -4.85 -1.98 -5.68
CA TYR A 226 -4.04 -2.47 -6.79
C TYR A 226 -3.18 -1.33 -7.34
N SER A 227 -1.87 -1.48 -7.31
CA SER A 227 -0.93 -0.47 -7.80
C SER A 227 0.03 -1.07 -8.81
N THR A 228 0.24 -0.39 -9.91
CA THR A 228 1.29 -0.68 -10.89
C THR A 228 2.18 0.54 -11.02
N ILE A 229 3.47 0.35 -10.82
CA ILE A 229 4.50 1.37 -10.98
C ILE A 229 5.42 0.90 -12.10
N THR A 230 5.57 1.71 -13.13
CA THR A 230 6.54 1.47 -14.21
C THR A 230 7.66 2.50 -14.05
N ILE A 231 8.91 2.04 -14.05
CA ILE A 231 10.11 2.85 -13.82
C ILE A 231 11.06 2.65 -15.00
N ASP A 232 11.62 3.75 -15.50
CA ASP A 232 12.65 3.73 -16.55
C ASP A 232 14.00 3.31 -15.95
N LYS A 233 14.68 2.34 -16.57
CA LYS A 233 15.90 1.71 -16.01
C LYS A 233 17.15 2.57 -16.07
N GLU A 234 17.19 3.59 -16.91
CA GLU A 234 18.41 4.34 -17.23
C GLU A 234 19.00 5.08 -16.02
N ILE A 235 18.26 5.14 -14.89
CA ILE A 235 18.63 5.92 -13.73
C ILE A 235 18.54 5.03 -12.48
N ASN A 236 19.55 5.09 -11.62
CA ASN A 236 19.47 4.53 -10.26
C ASN A 236 18.17 4.98 -9.56
N PHE A 237 17.70 4.30 -8.50
CA PHE A 237 16.49 4.74 -7.76
C PHE A 237 16.54 6.23 -7.38
N LYS A 238 17.73 6.81 -7.19
CA LYS A 238 17.96 8.26 -7.13
C LYS A 238 17.98 8.84 -8.55
N GLY A 239 16.91 9.54 -8.93
CA GLY A 239 16.70 10.11 -10.27
C GLY A 239 15.68 9.34 -11.12
N SER A 240 15.07 8.28 -10.59
CA SER A 240 14.12 7.45 -11.33
C SER A 240 12.92 8.26 -11.83
N LYS A 241 12.49 7.98 -13.06
CA LYS A 241 11.27 8.50 -13.66
C LYS A 241 10.33 7.36 -14.00
N GLY A 242 9.05 7.66 -14.10
CA GLY A 242 8.10 6.62 -14.42
C GLY A 242 6.64 7.03 -14.32
N ARG A 243 5.77 6.02 -14.26
CA ARG A 243 4.33 6.16 -14.22
C ARG A 243 3.72 5.27 -13.15
N VAL A 244 2.78 5.83 -12.40
CA VAL A 244 1.95 5.12 -11.43
C VAL A 244 0.53 5.00 -11.97
N LYS A 245 -0.05 3.81 -11.85
CA LYS A 245 -1.49 3.56 -11.94
C LYS A 245 -1.90 2.82 -10.68
N ALA A 246 -2.72 3.45 -9.84
CA ALA A 246 -3.13 2.87 -8.58
C ALA A 246 -4.65 2.99 -8.39
N LYS A 247 -5.25 1.93 -7.88
CA LYS A 247 -6.56 1.94 -7.25
C LYS A 247 -6.33 1.67 -5.77
N ILE A 248 -6.72 2.60 -4.91
CA ILE A 248 -6.63 2.45 -3.45
C ILE A 248 -8.03 2.64 -2.91
N LEU A 249 -8.62 1.56 -2.38
CA LEU A 249 -10.04 1.50 -2.04
C LEU A 249 -10.90 1.86 -3.28
N ASN A 250 -11.74 2.90 -3.16
CA ASN A 250 -12.59 3.42 -4.23
C ASN A 250 -11.97 4.59 -5.02
N ASN A 251 -10.66 4.82 -4.88
CA ASN A 251 -9.97 5.96 -5.49
C ASN A 251 -8.99 5.49 -6.57
N ASN A 252 -9.13 6.05 -7.76
CA ASN A 252 -8.23 5.79 -8.88
C ASN A 252 -7.24 6.95 -9.03
N PHE A 253 -5.98 6.61 -9.16
CA PHE A 253 -4.85 7.50 -9.36
C PHE A 253 -4.07 7.07 -10.60
N LYS A 254 -3.69 8.04 -11.43
CA LYS A 254 -2.74 7.85 -12.51
C LYS A 254 -1.87 9.09 -12.58
N PHE A 255 -0.55 8.94 -12.61
CA PHE A 255 0.35 10.08 -12.72
C PHE A 255 1.72 9.65 -13.23
N ASP A 256 2.43 10.58 -13.83
CA ASP A 256 3.85 10.46 -14.13
C ASP A 256 4.65 11.07 -12.96
N PHE A 257 5.84 10.55 -12.71
CA PHE A 257 6.68 11.01 -11.62
C PHE A 257 8.16 11.10 -11.99
N GLU A 258 8.85 12.01 -11.29
CA GLU A 258 10.31 12.04 -11.20
C GLU A 258 10.68 12.03 -9.72
N TYR A 259 11.64 11.19 -9.33
CA TYR A 259 12.13 11.14 -7.96
C TYR A 259 13.61 11.51 -7.90
N ASN A 260 13.90 12.67 -7.30
CA ASN A 260 15.25 13.07 -6.93
C ASN A 260 15.17 13.85 -5.62
N GLU A 261 15.30 13.13 -4.48
CA GLU A 261 15.06 13.59 -3.10
C GLU A 261 13.62 14.03 -2.79
N LYS A 262 12.96 14.66 -3.77
CA LYS A 262 11.54 14.97 -3.83
C LYS A 262 10.87 14.14 -4.92
N LEU A 263 9.66 13.68 -4.65
CA LEU A 263 8.75 13.10 -5.63
C LEU A 263 8.01 14.24 -6.34
N LYS A 264 8.36 14.51 -7.60
CA LYS A 264 7.56 15.38 -8.47
C LYS A 264 6.46 14.57 -9.12
N ILE A 265 5.25 15.10 -9.17
CA ILE A 265 4.06 14.49 -9.74
C ILE A 265 3.53 15.42 -10.83
N TYR A 266 3.28 14.86 -12.01
CA TYR A 266 2.74 15.58 -13.15
C TYR A 266 1.87 14.66 -14.01
N ASN A 267 1.12 15.26 -14.95
CA ASN A 267 0.13 14.55 -15.78
C ASN A 267 -0.84 13.71 -14.93
N SER A 268 -1.19 14.21 -13.74
CA SER A 268 -1.91 13.44 -12.75
C SER A 268 -3.43 13.44 -12.99
N LEU A 269 -4.06 12.34 -12.63
CA LEU A 269 -5.49 12.12 -12.69
C LEU A 269 -5.92 11.36 -11.44
N PHE A 270 -6.82 11.98 -10.70
CA PHE A 270 -7.54 11.42 -9.57
C PHE A 270 -9.02 11.29 -9.93
N ARG A 271 -9.62 10.15 -9.64
CA ARG A 271 -11.05 9.92 -9.82
C ARG A 271 -11.61 9.00 -8.74
N ASN A 272 -12.67 9.43 -8.10
CA ASN A 272 -13.57 8.59 -7.32
C ASN A 272 -15.05 8.89 -7.68
N LYS A 273 -16.00 8.36 -6.90
CA LYS A 273 -17.44 8.56 -7.14
C LYS A 273 -17.89 10.03 -7.01
N ASN A 274 -17.19 10.83 -6.21
CA ASN A 274 -17.61 12.17 -5.81
C ASN A 274 -16.72 13.28 -6.40
N LEU A 275 -15.55 12.95 -6.95
CA LEU A 275 -14.54 13.92 -7.33
C LEU A 275 -13.68 13.41 -8.49
N GLN A 276 -13.41 14.29 -9.45
CA GLN A 276 -12.41 14.12 -10.50
C GLN A 276 -11.49 15.34 -10.54
N SER A 277 -10.18 15.11 -10.48
CA SER A 277 -9.17 16.17 -10.35
C SER A 277 -7.84 15.78 -10.99
N SER A 278 -6.96 16.75 -11.28
CA SER A 278 -5.50 16.52 -11.22
C SER A 278 -4.97 16.83 -9.81
N PHE A 279 -3.75 16.42 -9.48
CA PHE A 279 -3.06 16.64 -8.19
C PHE A 279 -1.56 16.83 -8.41
N ASP A 280 -1.19 17.67 -9.38
CA ASP A 280 0.21 17.87 -9.76
C ASP A 280 0.98 18.63 -8.65
N GLY A 281 2.28 18.42 -8.55
CA GLY A 281 3.10 19.09 -7.54
C GLY A 281 4.30 18.28 -7.07
N SER A 282 4.65 18.43 -5.80
CA SER A 282 5.79 17.72 -5.21
C SER A 282 5.55 17.28 -3.77
N ILE A 283 6.19 16.18 -3.39
CA ILE A 283 6.17 15.59 -2.05
C ILE A 283 7.60 15.28 -1.62
N VAL A 284 7.95 15.69 -0.40
CA VAL A 284 9.18 15.34 0.29
C VAL A 284 8.80 14.48 1.49
N VAL A 285 9.43 13.31 1.61
CA VAL A 285 9.12 12.35 2.71
C VAL A 285 10.12 12.48 3.86
N LEU A 286 11.40 12.73 3.55
CA LEU A 286 12.50 12.84 4.52
C LEU A 286 13.22 14.19 4.35
N PRO A 287 13.75 14.80 5.44
CA PRO A 287 13.66 14.35 6.84
C PRO A 287 12.31 14.65 7.51
N TYR A 288 11.49 15.52 6.92
CA TYR A 288 10.13 15.81 7.36
C TYR A 288 9.17 15.74 6.18
N PHE A 289 7.95 15.27 6.44
CA PHE A 289 6.90 15.20 5.43
C PHE A 289 6.46 16.62 5.03
N LYS A 290 6.66 16.97 3.76
CA LYS A 290 6.27 18.26 3.18
C LYS A 290 5.66 18.07 1.80
N PHE A 291 4.54 18.71 1.53
CA PHE A 291 3.91 18.67 0.21
C PHE A 291 3.70 20.07 -0.38
N ASP A 292 3.67 20.17 -1.70
CA ASP A 292 3.23 21.35 -2.44
C ASP A 292 2.40 20.85 -3.62
N LEU A 293 1.08 20.87 -3.48
CA LEU A 293 0.15 20.20 -4.40
C LEU A 293 -0.90 21.15 -4.94
N ILE A 294 -1.20 21.01 -6.23
CA ILE A 294 -2.22 21.75 -6.95
C ILE A 294 -3.29 20.75 -7.44
N PHE A 295 -4.48 20.89 -6.88
CA PHE A 295 -5.66 20.15 -7.28
C PHE A 295 -6.48 20.96 -8.26
N ASN A 296 -6.57 20.51 -9.52
CA ASN A 296 -7.46 21.12 -10.52
C ASN A 296 -8.71 20.25 -10.67
N LEU A 297 -9.75 20.62 -9.93
CA LEU A 297 -11.03 19.92 -9.92
C LEU A 297 -11.75 20.10 -11.27
N LYS A 298 -12.09 18.98 -11.90
CA LYS A 298 -12.90 18.94 -13.13
C LYS A 298 -14.38 18.71 -12.82
N ASN A 299 -14.66 17.82 -11.87
CA ASN A 299 -16.02 17.49 -11.44
C ASN A 299 -16.02 17.21 -9.94
N ILE A 300 -17.05 17.68 -9.25
CA ILE A 300 -17.19 17.57 -7.80
C ILE A 300 -18.67 17.46 -7.42
N ASN A 301 -19.01 16.48 -6.58
CA ASN A 301 -20.31 16.37 -5.96
C ASN A 301 -20.24 17.00 -4.56
N PHE A 302 -20.54 18.31 -4.48
CA PHE A 302 -20.49 19.06 -3.24
C PHE A 302 -21.43 18.48 -2.17
N ALA A 303 -22.64 18.07 -2.52
CA ALA A 303 -23.60 17.53 -1.56
C ALA A 303 -23.04 16.30 -0.80
N LYS A 304 -22.31 15.42 -1.50
CA LYS A 304 -21.69 14.23 -0.88
C LYS A 304 -20.40 14.53 -0.13
N LEU A 305 -19.66 15.56 -0.53
CA LEU A 305 -18.44 15.96 0.18
C LEU A 305 -18.75 16.75 1.44
N LEU A 306 -19.90 17.42 1.46
CA LEU A 306 -20.41 18.18 2.60
C LEU A 306 -21.27 17.33 3.55
N ASP A 307 -21.34 16.01 3.34
CA ASP A 307 -21.93 15.09 4.30
C ASP A 307 -21.17 15.20 5.63
N SER A 308 -21.89 15.49 6.72
CA SER A 308 -21.31 15.74 8.05
C SER A 308 -20.42 14.60 8.52
N ASN A 309 -20.80 13.36 8.20
CA ASN A 309 -20.02 12.16 8.55
C ASN A 309 -18.66 12.10 7.86
N PHE A 310 -18.57 12.61 6.62
CA PHE A 310 -17.31 12.66 5.89
C PHE A 310 -16.41 13.74 6.50
N ILE A 311 -16.97 14.92 6.75
CA ILE A 311 -16.19 16.06 7.24
C ILE A 311 -15.69 15.84 8.68
N GLU A 312 -16.53 15.34 9.60
CA GLU A 312 -16.13 15.05 10.98
C GLU A 312 -14.92 14.10 11.05
N LYS A 313 -14.86 13.12 10.15
CA LYS A 313 -13.72 12.20 10.05
C LYS A 313 -12.48 12.88 9.50
N THR A 314 -12.63 13.76 8.50
CA THR A 314 -11.49 14.50 7.91
C THR A 314 -10.94 15.55 8.85
N ASP A 315 -11.79 16.21 9.64
CA ASP A 315 -11.40 17.26 10.58
C ASP A 315 -10.45 16.72 11.64
N LYS A 316 -10.79 15.56 12.21
CA LYS A 316 -9.94 14.86 13.18
C LYS A 316 -8.54 14.56 12.61
N ILE A 317 -8.43 14.32 11.31
CA ILE A 317 -7.14 14.02 10.66
C ILE A 317 -6.38 15.31 10.35
N LEU A 318 -7.04 16.33 9.79
CA LEU A 318 -6.40 17.56 9.33
C LEU A 318 -5.99 18.47 10.50
N LEU A 319 -6.84 18.62 11.51
CA LEU A 319 -6.63 19.58 12.60
C LEU A 319 -5.69 19.04 13.69
N ASN A 320 -5.61 17.72 13.88
CA ASN A 320 -4.84 17.13 14.99
C ASN A 320 -3.43 16.68 14.58
N ASN A 321 -3.11 16.69 13.28
CA ASN A 321 -1.85 16.13 12.80
C ASN A 321 -0.75 17.18 12.65
N LYS A 322 0.06 17.34 13.71
CA LYS A 322 1.24 18.23 13.73
C LYS A 322 2.32 17.88 12.69
N LYS A 323 2.24 16.70 12.05
CA LYS A 323 3.22 16.22 11.06
C LYS A 323 2.87 16.60 9.62
N LEU A 324 1.65 17.12 9.39
CA LEU A 324 1.27 17.61 8.06
C LEU A 324 1.85 19.01 7.84
N ASN A 325 2.78 19.12 6.91
CA ASN A 325 3.38 20.38 6.51
C ASN A 325 3.29 20.52 4.99
N GLY A 326 3.02 21.72 4.48
CA GLY A 326 2.96 21.92 3.05
C GLY A 326 2.06 23.02 2.57
N LYS A 327 1.86 23.08 1.25
CA LYS A 327 0.95 24.00 0.57
C LYS A 327 -0.05 23.19 -0.24
N LEU A 328 -1.32 23.56 -0.12
CA LEU A 328 -2.40 23.00 -0.92
C LEU A 328 -3.07 24.12 -1.69
N LYS A 329 -3.12 23.99 -3.02
CA LYS A 329 -3.92 24.84 -3.88
C LYS A 329 -5.04 24.01 -4.50
N VAL A 330 -6.29 24.38 -4.29
CA VAL A 330 -7.44 23.73 -4.93
C VAL A 330 -8.11 24.74 -5.85
N LYS A 331 -8.26 24.38 -7.13
CA LYS A 331 -8.93 25.19 -8.14
C LYS A 331 -10.10 24.42 -8.70
N TYR A 332 -11.21 25.12 -8.91
CA TYR A 332 -12.37 24.61 -9.62
C TYR A 332 -12.88 25.70 -10.55
N LYS A 333 -13.22 25.29 -11.77
CA LYS A 333 -13.95 26.12 -12.72
C LYS A 333 -15.09 25.27 -13.26
N ASN A 334 -16.31 25.74 -13.10
CA ASN A 334 -17.46 25.07 -13.67
C ASN A 334 -17.41 25.20 -15.20
N ASN A 335 -17.35 24.07 -15.89
CA ASN A 335 -17.42 23.99 -17.35
C ASN A 335 -18.81 23.59 -17.84
N ALA A 336 -19.75 23.24 -16.94
CA ALA A 336 -21.09 22.84 -17.30
C ALA A 336 -22.02 24.06 -17.47
N ILE A 337 -22.89 23.98 -18.48
CA ILE A 337 -23.96 24.94 -18.79
C ILE A 337 -25.09 24.90 -17.73
N TYR A 338 -25.03 23.98 -16.77
CA TYR A 338 -26.07 23.75 -15.76
C TYR A 338 -25.91 24.61 -14.49
N PHE A 339 -27.08 24.97 -13.93
CA PHE A 339 -27.43 25.84 -12.80
C PHE A 339 -26.68 25.67 -11.45
N ASN A 340 -25.36 25.46 -11.45
CA ASN A 340 -24.57 25.62 -10.23
C ASN A 340 -24.32 27.10 -9.99
N THR A 341 -24.76 27.62 -8.84
CA THR A 341 -24.54 29.00 -8.42
C THR A 341 -23.05 29.34 -8.35
N LEU A 342 -22.19 28.37 -8.04
CA LEU A 342 -20.74 28.53 -7.95
C LEU A 342 -20.07 28.36 -9.32
N LYS A 343 -19.52 29.45 -9.87
CA LYS A 343 -18.82 29.49 -11.17
C LYS A 343 -17.39 29.00 -11.06
N LYS A 344 -16.66 29.45 -10.05
CA LYS A 344 -15.27 29.08 -9.79
C LYS A 344 -14.95 29.23 -8.32
N PHE A 345 -13.99 28.45 -7.84
CA PHE A 345 -13.35 28.72 -6.56
C PHE A 345 -11.85 28.42 -6.61
N GLU A 346 -11.11 29.13 -5.78
CA GLU A 346 -9.68 28.91 -5.54
C GLU A 346 -9.43 28.94 -4.03
N ILE A 347 -8.85 27.87 -3.50
CA ILE A 347 -8.46 27.74 -2.09
C ILE A 347 -6.95 27.59 -2.04
N ILE A 348 -6.28 28.41 -1.22
CA ILE A 348 -4.85 28.32 -0.96
C ILE A 348 -4.64 28.17 0.54
N LEU A 349 -4.13 27.00 0.94
CA LEU A 349 -3.83 26.66 2.34
C LEU A 349 -2.34 26.40 2.52
N SER A 350 -1.82 26.75 3.68
CA SER A 350 -0.47 26.39 4.11
C SER A 350 -0.53 25.74 5.49
N PHE A 351 0.08 24.56 5.62
CA PHE A 351 0.10 23.77 6.83
C PHE A 351 1.48 23.87 7.46
N LYS A 352 1.55 24.21 8.75
CA LYS A 352 2.80 24.29 9.50
C LYS A 352 2.57 23.84 10.93
N ASN A 353 3.17 22.71 11.32
CA ASN A 353 3.18 22.21 12.70
C ASN A 353 1.78 22.11 13.37
N GLY A 354 0.74 21.78 12.60
CA GLY A 354 -0.65 21.66 13.10
C GLY A 354 -1.46 22.96 13.06
N GLU A 355 -0.89 24.05 12.55
CA GLU A 355 -1.59 25.27 12.18
C GLU A 355 -1.93 25.26 10.68
N ILE A 356 -3.05 25.89 10.33
CA ILE A 356 -3.51 26.05 8.95
C ILE A 356 -3.65 27.53 8.66
N ASP A 357 -2.77 28.06 7.82
CA ASP A 357 -2.86 29.41 7.27
C ASP A 357 -3.76 29.37 6.02
N ILE A 358 -4.87 30.09 6.08
CA ILE A 358 -5.83 30.24 4.99
C ILE A 358 -5.45 31.53 4.25
N LYS A 359 -4.50 31.40 3.32
CA LYS A 359 -4.01 32.54 2.55
C LYS A 359 -5.13 33.25 1.80
N ASN A 360 -5.97 32.46 1.13
CA ASN A 360 -7.13 32.96 0.43
C ASN A 360 -8.10 31.81 0.06
N ILE A 361 -9.39 32.04 0.27
CA ILE A 361 -10.50 31.28 -0.30
C ILE A 361 -11.32 32.26 -1.14
N LEU A 362 -11.20 32.14 -2.46
CA LEU A 362 -11.98 32.88 -3.43
C LEU A 362 -13.11 32.00 -3.92
N MET A 363 -14.35 32.46 -3.79
CA MET A 363 -15.53 31.82 -4.37
C MET A 363 -16.30 32.82 -5.20
N ASN A 364 -16.54 32.51 -6.46
CA ASN A 364 -17.30 33.37 -7.35
C ASN A 364 -18.59 32.66 -7.71
N PHE A 365 -19.70 33.25 -7.30
CA PHE A 365 -21.02 32.82 -7.69
C PHE A 365 -21.51 33.64 -8.89
N GLU A 366 -22.76 33.49 -9.30
CA GLU A 366 -23.35 34.38 -10.31
C GLU A 366 -23.59 35.80 -9.79
N ASP A 367 -23.99 35.89 -8.53
CA ASP A 367 -24.65 37.02 -7.87
C ASP A 367 -23.81 37.60 -6.72
N LEU A 368 -22.81 36.84 -6.24
CA LEU A 368 -21.85 37.32 -5.24
C LEU A 368 -20.42 36.83 -5.52
N ASN A 369 -19.44 37.52 -4.94
CA ASN A 369 -18.07 37.03 -4.81
C ASN A 369 -17.70 37.04 -3.32
N LEU A 370 -17.04 35.98 -2.85
CA LEU A 370 -16.57 35.85 -1.47
C LEU A 370 -15.05 35.66 -1.49
N ASN A 371 -14.38 36.44 -0.66
CA ASN A 371 -12.96 36.30 -0.36
C ASN A 371 -12.81 36.10 1.15
N LEU A 372 -12.19 35.01 1.57
CA LEU A 372 -11.90 34.73 2.97
C LEU A 372 -10.40 34.48 3.15
N SER A 373 -9.83 35.15 4.13
CA SER A 373 -8.46 34.92 4.60
C SER A 373 -8.48 34.72 6.12
N GLY A 374 -7.48 34.03 6.66
CA GLY A 374 -7.48 33.72 8.07
C GLY A 374 -6.47 32.65 8.46
N PHE A 375 -6.57 32.17 9.68
CA PHE A 375 -5.76 31.06 10.14
C PHE A 375 -6.50 30.25 11.21
N ILE A 376 -6.17 28.97 11.29
CA ILE A 376 -6.64 28.05 12.33
C ILE A 376 -5.44 27.69 13.20
N ALA A 377 -5.52 28.04 14.48
CA ALA A 377 -4.49 27.78 15.48
C ALA A 377 -5.09 27.34 16.82
N GLY A 378 -4.25 26.81 17.72
CA GLY A 378 -4.64 26.32 19.04
C GLY A 378 -4.34 24.82 19.23
N THR A 379 -3.85 24.46 20.43
CA THR A 379 -3.56 23.07 20.82
C THR A 379 -4.78 22.37 21.40
N ASP A 380 -5.53 23.07 22.26
CA ASP A 380 -6.63 22.49 23.04
C ASP A 380 -8.01 22.92 22.53
N TYR A 381 -8.10 24.11 21.90
CA TYR A 381 -9.31 24.59 21.23
C TYR A 381 -8.92 25.21 19.89
N LYS A 382 -9.37 24.61 18.79
CA LYS A 382 -9.08 25.15 17.45
C LYS A 382 -9.88 26.43 17.21
N LYS A 383 -9.16 27.54 17.09
CA LYS A 383 -9.71 28.87 16.81
C LYS A 383 -9.43 29.24 15.35
N LEU A 384 -10.49 29.43 14.57
CA LEU A 384 -10.45 30.05 13.25
C LEU A 384 -10.53 31.57 13.42
N ASN A 385 -9.47 32.30 13.10
CA ASN A 385 -9.53 33.74 12.92
C ASN A 385 -9.78 34.02 11.44
N PHE A 386 -10.74 34.88 11.13
CA PHE A 386 -11.15 35.13 9.75
C PHE A 386 -11.33 36.61 9.46
N LYS A 387 -11.05 36.95 8.20
CA LYS A 387 -11.43 38.19 7.53
C LYS A 387 -12.12 37.82 6.23
N THR A 388 -13.37 38.22 6.08
CA THR A 388 -14.22 37.89 4.94
C THR A 388 -14.69 39.16 4.26
N PHE A 389 -14.47 39.24 2.96
CA PHE A 389 -15.01 40.26 2.08
C PHE A 389 -16.07 39.60 1.18
N ILE A 390 -17.28 40.14 1.18
CA ILE A 390 -18.41 39.67 0.36
C ILE A 390 -18.83 40.82 -0.55
N ASN A 391 -18.77 40.63 -1.86
CA ASN A 391 -19.31 41.58 -2.84
C ASN A 391 -20.61 41.02 -3.40
N VAL A 392 -21.72 41.69 -3.09
CA VAL A 392 -23.05 41.36 -3.59
C VAL A 392 -23.31 42.19 -4.85
N ARG A 393 -23.35 41.51 -6.00
CA ARG A 393 -23.53 42.14 -7.32
C ARG A 393 -25.00 42.32 -7.68
N ASP A 394 -25.87 41.46 -7.16
CA ASP A 394 -27.31 41.50 -7.37
C ASP A 394 -28.03 40.87 -6.17
N GLU A 395 -28.41 41.70 -5.20
CA GLU A 395 -29.10 41.28 -3.99
C GLU A 395 -30.48 40.74 -4.29
N LYS A 396 -31.20 41.34 -5.24
CA LYS A 396 -32.53 40.84 -5.63
C LYS A 396 -32.43 39.40 -6.14
N LYS A 397 -31.43 39.11 -6.98
CA LYS A 397 -31.17 37.75 -7.46
C LYS A 397 -30.71 36.81 -6.34
N LEU A 398 -29.87 37.30 -5.43
CA LEU A 398 -29.41 36.53 -4.26
C LEU A 398 -30.57 36.14 -3.32
N LEU A 399 -31.38 37.12 -2.92
CA LEU A 399 -32.56 36.96 -2.07
C LEU A 399 -33.60 36.05 -2.73
N LYS A 400 -33.84 36.18 -4.04
CA LYS A 400 -34.70 35.26 -4.79
C LYS A 400 -34.20 33.83 -4.75
N LYS A 401 -32.88 33.58 -4.90
CA LYS A 401 -32.28 32.23 -4.78
C LYS A 401 -32.36 31.64 -3.37
N MET A 402 -32.54 32.52 -2.40
CA MET A 402 -32.81 32.19 -1.00
C MET A 402 -34.31 31.99 -0.76
N GLY A 403 -35.22 32.41 -1.66
CA GLY A 403 -36.66 32.29 -1.47
C GLY A 403 -37.30 33.50 -0.79
N ILE A 404 -36.64 34.66 -0.83
CA ILE A 404 -37.12 35.93 -0.30
C ILE A 404 -37.55 36.81 -1.50
N ASN A 405 -38.85 37.00 -1.68
CA ASN A 405 -39.42 37.89 -2.71
C ASN A 405 -39.80 39.23 -2.07
N LYS A 406 -38.95 40.25 -2.24
CA LYS A 406 -39.29 41.65 -1.96
C LYS A 406 -39.11 42.47 -3.25
N ASN A 407 -40.00 43.43 -3.50
CA ASN A 407 -39.85 44.42 -4.58
C ASN A 407 -38.95 45.55 -4.07
N ILE A 408 -37.63 45.43 -4.29
CA ILE A 408 -36.63 46.41 -3.85
C ILE A 408 -35.84 46.89 -5.08
N ASP A 409 -35.61 48.21 -5.17
CA ASP A 409 -34.69 48.85 -6.12
C ASP A 409 -33.23 48.66 -5.68
N PHE A 410 -32.36 48.22 -6.58
CA PHE A 410 -31.08 47.61 -6.21
C PHE A 410 -29.85 48.49 -6.43
N LYS A 411 -28.91 48.45 -5.46
CA LYS A 411 -27.52 48.92 -5.59
C LYS A 411 -26.54 47.85 -5.10
N PRO A 412 -25.45 47.55 -5.84
CA PRO A 412 -24.41 46.64 -5.38
C PRO A 412 -23.74 47.16 -4.12
N PHE A 413 -23.41 46.26 -3.20
CA PHE A 413 -22.73 46.59 -1.96
C PHE A 413 -21.71 45.52 -1.57
N ASN A 414 -20.76 45.92 -0.73
CA ASN A 414 -19.73 45.07 -0.17
C ASN A 414 -19.93 44.95 1.34
N LEU A 415 -19.68 43.77 1.90
CA LEU A 415 -19.63 43.51 3.33
C LEU A 415 -18.23 43.06 3.74
N ASN A 416 -17.72 43.64 4.82
CA ASN A 416 -16.50 43.21 5.49
C ASN A 416 -16.84 42.64 6.85
N LEU A 417 -16.46 41.39 7.09
CA LEU A 417 -16.66 40.67 8.34
C LEU A 417 -15.30 40.27 8.91
N ASN A 418 -15.00 40.72 10.11
CA ASN A 418 -13.79 40.33 10.82
C ASN A 418 -14.18 39.65 12.13
N GLY A 419 -13.54 38.54 12.47
CA GLY A 419 -13.90 37.83 13.68
C GLY A 419 -13.09 36.57 13.94
N SER A 420 -13.60 35.76 14.86
CA SER A 420 -13.06 34.46 15.16
C SER A 420 -14.14 33.46 15.52
N MET A 421 -13.85 32.17 15.37
CA MET A 421 -14.75 31.08 15.71
C MET A 421 -13.98 30.00 16.47
N ASN A 422 -14.55 29.51 17.56
CA ASN A 422 -14.14 28.26 18.18
C ASN A 422 -14.88 27.11 17.48
N LEU A 423 -14.14 26.28 16.76
CA LEU A 423 -14.69 25.20 15.93
C LEU A 423 -15.27 24.06 16.76
N GLU A 424 -14.80 23.86 17.98
CA GLU A 424 -15.26 22.78 18.88
C GLU A 424 -16.47 23.20 19.69
N ALA A 425 -16.45 24.42 20.23
CA ALA A 425 -17.56 24.96 21.01
C ALA A 425 -18.72 25.47 20.13
N ASN A 426 -18.54 25.48 18.81
CA ASN A 426 -19.48 26.08 17.85
C ASN A 426 -19.86 27.53 18.23
N LYS A 427 -18.87 28.32 18.66
CA LYS A 427 -19.03 29.71 19.09
C LYS A 427 -18.35 30.66 18.12
N ILE A 428 -19.03 31.74 17.76
CA ILE A 428 -18.49 32.76 16.85
C ILE A 428 -18.40 34.10 17.56
N TYR A 429 -17.42 34.90 17.19
CA TYR A 429 -17.24 36.26 17.66
C TYR A 429 -16.98 37.16 16.47
N PHE A 430 -17.86 38.14 16.26
CA PHE A 430 -17.66 39.17 15.25
C PHE A 430 -16.99 40.37 15.92
N ASN A 431 -15.81 40.75 15.44
CA ASN A 431 -15.11 41.95 15.87
C ASN A 431 -15.69 43.19 15.17
N GLU A 432 -16.00 43.04 13.87
CA GLU A 432 -16.50 44.14 13.06
C GLU A 432 -17.33 43.62 11.88
N ILE A 433 -18.39 44.35 11.56
CA ILE A 433 -19.26 44.14 10.39
C ILE A 433 -19.45 45.53 9.75
N LEU A 434 -18.91 45.71 8.55
CA LEU A 434 -18.99 46.96 7.78
C LEU A 434 -19.64 46.70 6.43
N SER A 435 -20.42 47.68 5.95
CA SER A 435 -20.92 47.71 4.58
C SER A 435 -20.36 48.90 3.80
N SER A 436 -20.20 48.75 2.48
CA SER A 436 -19.82 49.88 1.61
C SER A 436 -20.89 50.98 1.53
N THR A 437 -22.10 50.74 2.04
CA THR A 437 -23.16 51.75 2.16
C THR A 437 -22.93 52.73 3.33
N GLY A 438 -21.86 52.55 4.12
CA GLY A 438 -21.58 53.32 5.32
C GLY A 438 -22.11 52.67 6.61
N TYR A 439 -22.82 51.55 6.51
CA TYR A 439 -23.29 50.80 7.68
C TYR A 439 -22.12 50.20 8.47
N LYS A 440 -22.16 50.37 9.79
CA LYS A 440 -21.27 49.74 10.76
C LYS A 440 -22.11 49.20 11.92
N ALA A 441 -22.08 47.89 12.12
CA ALA A 441 -22.88 47.27 13.17
C ALA A 441 -22.45 47.75 14.56
N THR A 442 -23.42 48.18 15.36
CA THR A 442 -23.25 48.52 16.77
C THR A 442 -22.96 47.28 17.61
N LYS A 443 -22.47 47.46 18.84
CA LYS A 443 -22.25 46.34 19.77
C LYS A 443 -23.51 45.49 20.02
N LYS A 444 -24.69 46.12 20.03
CA LYS A 444 -25.98 45.43 20.21
C LYS A 444 -26.30 44.56 18.99
N GLU A 445 -26.13 45.09 17.77
CA GLU A 445 -26.36 44.35 16.52
C GLU A 445 -25.35 43.21 16.34
N ILE A 446 -24.07 43.46 16.65
CA ILE A 446 -23.02 42.42 16.64
C ILE A 446 -23.42 41.25 17.56
N LYS A 447 -23.93 41.55 18.76
CA LYS A 447 -24.44 40.52 19.70
C LYS A 447 -25.65 39.78 19.11
N TYR A 448 -26.61 40.50 18.53
CA TYR A 448 -27.78 39.92 17.87
C TYR A 448 -27.38 38.95 16.73
N TYR A 449 -26.53 39.40 15.81
CA TYR A 449 -26.04 38.56 14.71
C TYR A 449 -25.26 37.34 15.21
N LYS A 450 -24.43 37.51 16.25
CA LYS A 450 -23.72 36.40 16.88
C LYS A 450 -24.68 35.34 17.42
N GLU A 451 -25.65 35.74 18.23
CA GLU A 451 -26.58 34.80 18.88
C GLU A 451 -27.44 34.06 17.86
N ASN A 452 -27.93 34.76 16.83
CA ASN A 452 -28.70 34.15 15.76
C ASN A 452 -27.84 33.24 14.86
N PHE A 453 -26.60 33.60 14.56
CA PHE A 453 -25.71 32.74 13.78
C PHE A 453 -25.35 31.46 14.54
N GLU A 454 -25.07 31.56 15.84
CA GLU A 454 -24.84 30.40 16.71
C GLU A 454 -26.08 29.50 16.77
N LYS A 455 -27.27 30.07 16.90
CA LYS A 455 -28.53 29.32 17.04
C LYS A 455 -29.01 28.68 15.74
N LEU A 456 -28.90 29.38 14.61
CA LEU A 456 -29.49 28.97 13.33
C LEU A 456 -28.49 28.25 12.43
N VAL A 457 -27.23 28.70 12.40
CA VAL A 457 -26.22 28.18 11.47
C VAL A 457 -25.40 27.09 12.12
N ILE A 458 -24.73 27.39 13.24
CA ILE A 458 -23.67 26.51 13.76
C ILE A 458 -24.05 25.71 15.02
N LYS A 459 -25.31 25.74 15.45
CA LYS A 459 -25.80 25.13 16.72
C LYS A 459 -25.21 23.76 17.06
N ASN A 460 -25.24 22.85 16.10
CA ASN A 460 -24.76 21.47 16.28
C ASN A 460 -23.31 21.29 15.81
N SER A 461 -22.89 22.09 14.83
CA SER A 461 -21.58 21.99 14.19
C SER A 461 -21.32 23.23 13.34
N TYR A 462 -20.08 23.71 13.36
CA TYR A 462 -19.60 24.75 12.45
C TYR A 462 -19.82 24.41 10.96
N LEU A 463 -20.00 23.12 10.64
CA LEU A 463 -20.33 22.66 9.29
C LEU A 463 -21.69 23.14 8.79
N GLY A 464 -22.56 23.62 9.67
CA GLY A 464 -23.81 24.26 9.26
C GLY A 464 -23.62 25.50 8.38
N MET A 465 -22.41 26.08 8.33
CA MET A 465 -22.06 27.15 7.36
C MET A 465 -22.10 26.69 5.90
N PHE A 466 -22.02 25.39 5.65
CA PHE A 466 -22.14 24.80 4.32
C PHE A 466 -23.57 24.36 3.98
N ASP A 467 -24.50 24.48 4.93
CA ASP A 467 -25.91 24.14 4.76
C ASP A 467 -26.68 25.36 4.25
N LYS A 468 -27.15 25.28 3.00
CA LYS A 468 -27.91 26.36 2.36
C LYS A 468 -29.17 26.72 3.15
N ALA A 469 -29.87 25.73 3.74
CA ALA A 469 -31.12 25.98 4.45
C ALA A 469 -30.86 26.78 5.74
N LYS A 470 -29.81 26.44 6.48
CA LYS A 470 -29.44 27.17 7.70
C LYS A 470 -28.99 28.60 7.43
N ILE A 471 -28.20 28.79 6.35
CA ILE A 471 -27.81 30.13 5.90
C ILE A 471 -29.03 30.94 5.49
N TYR A 472 -30.00 30.31 4.82
CA TYR A 472 -31.26 30.94 4.49
C TYR A 472 -32.05 31.39 5.73
N ASP A 473 -32.24 30.50 6.70
CA ASP A 473 -32.97 30.81 7.93
C ASP A 473 -32.31 31.97 8.69
N PHE A 474 -30.97 31.98 8.76
CA PHE A 474 -30.23 33.09 9.34
C PHE A 474 -30.47 34.41 8.60
N ILE A 475 -30.37 34.40 7.27
CA ILE A 475 -30.57 35.61 6.46
C ILE A 475 -31.99 36.15 6.64
N LYS A 476 -33.00 35.28 6.66
CA LYS A 476 -34.40 35.66 6.86
C LYS A 476 -34.68 36.26 8.25
N GLU A 477 -33.94 35.85 9.27
CA GLU A 477 -34.08 36.37 10.65
C GLU A 477 -33.43 37.76 10.81
N VAL A 478 -32.41 38.07 10.00
CA VAL A 478 -31.62 39.30 10.13
C VAL A 478 -31.92 40.35 9.06
N TYR A 479 -32.78 40.04 8.09
CA TYR A 479 -33.13 40.84 6.91
C TYR A 479 -34.64 40.89 6.66
#